data_AF-A0A0E0MJ19-F1
#
_entry.id   AF-A0A0E0MJ19-F1
#
_cell.length_a   1.000
_cell.length_b   1.000
_cell.length_c   1.000
_cell.angle_alpha   90.00
_cell.angle_beta   90.00
_cell.angle_gamma   90.00
#
_symmetry.space_group_name_H-M   'P 1'
#
loop_
_entity.id
_entity.type
_entity.pdbx_description
1 polymer ?
#
loop_
_entity_poly.entity_id
_entity_poly.type
_entity_poly.pdbx_seq_one_letter_code
_entity_poly.pdbx_strand_id
1 'polypeptide(L)'
;MAGEFSDVMQEGARLGLKRCSNAEEAAAKRKKMMVKERLTTEEVEQLLSFVPRPFPLRDGKPRSDDPDINEAEDLIDSIVVLLNSNTQVILRAQARAREELRTKGYVERWVTKSSAADADADEMQASTA
;
A
#
# COMPACT_ATOMS: atom_id res chain seq x y z
N MET A 1 55.22 49.55 -15.58
CA MET A 1 54.51 50.56 -14.77
C MET A 1 53.23 49.90 -14.30
N ALA A 2 53.12 49.71 -12.97
CA ALA A 2 51.96 49.49 -12.10
C ALA A 2 50.68 48.75 -12.55
N GLY A 3 50.23 47.88 -11.63
CA GLY A 3 48.83 47.49 -11.38
C GLY A 3 48.52 46.05 -11.81
N GLU A 4 48.54 45.00 -10.98
CA GLU A 4 47.90 44.80 -9.67
C GLU A 4 46.49 45.42 -9.63
N PHE A 5 45.46 44.58 -9.79
CA PHE A 5 44.12 44.65 -9.18
C PHE A 5 43.17 43.75 -10.00
N SER A 6 43.05 42.47 -9.59
CA SER A 6 41.76 41.76 -9.45
C SER A 6 41.99 40.25 -9.27
N ASP A 7 42.76 39.90 -8.24
CA ASP A 7 42.95 38.52 -7.74
C ASP A 7 41.81 38.09 -6.80
N VAL A 8 40.62 38.68 -6.91
CA VAL A 8 39.52 38.49 -5.94
C VAL A 8 38.26 37.85 -6.55
N MET A 9 38.24 37.58 -7.86
CA MET A 9 37.05 37.02 -8.52
C MET A 9 37.35 35.78 -9.38
N GLN A 10 38.53 35.17 -9.22
CA GLN A 10 38.88 33.90 -9.87
C GLN A 10 39.25 32.78 -8.88
N GLU A 11 38.95 32.97 -7.59
CA GLU A 11 39.06 31.93 -6.55
C GLU A 11 37.69 31.55 -5.97
N GLY A 12 36.59 31.87 -6.68
CA GLY A 12 35.21 31.56 -6.27
C GLY A 12 34.59 30.35 -6.98
N ALA A 13 35.33 29.67 -7.87
CA ALA A 13 34.79 28.61 -8.74
C ALA A 13 35.52 27.26 -8.57
N ARG A 14 36.31 27.08 -7.52
CA ARG A 14 37.11 25.85 -7.31
C ARG A 14 36.96 25.17 -5.94
N LEU A 15 36.09 25.67 -5.07
CA LEU A 15 35.76 25.02 -3.79
C LEU A 15 34.25 25.03 -3.60
N GLY A 16 33.59 23.96 -4.03
CA GLY A 16 32.14 23.81 -3.85
C GLY A 16 31.49 22.63 -4.60
N LEU A 17 32.21 21.95 -5.50
CA LEU A 17 31.72 20.76 -6.18
C LEU A 17 32.59 19.54 -5.86
N LYS A 18 32.76 19.25 -4.56
CA LYS A 18 33.33 17.99 -4.12
C LYS A 18 32.48 17.42 -2.98
N ARG A 19 31.73 16.38 -3.34
CA ARG A 19 31.01 15.42 -2.49
C ARG A 19 29.68 15.89 -1.90
N CYS A 20 28.64 15.87 -2.73
CA CYS A 20 27.28 15.52 -2.32
C CYS A 20 26.58 14.70 -3.41
N SER A 21 27.24 13.67 -3.96
CA SER A 21 26.61 12.74 -4.92
C SER A 21 26.41 11.33 -4.36
N ASN A 22 26.70 11.08 -3.08
CA ASN A 22 26.58 9.73 -2.50
C ASN A 22 25.61 9.64 -1.30
N ALA A 23 24.93 10.73 -0.92
CA ALA A 23 23.98 10.70 0.20
C ALA A 23 22.53 10.39 -0.24
N GLU A 24 22.17 10.65 -1.50
CA GLU A 24 20.83 10.37 -2.03
C GLU A 24 20.75 9.03 -2.77
N GLU A 25 21.88 8.47 -3.24
CA GLU A 25 21.91 7.14 -3.84
C GLU A 25 21.99 5.99 -2.81
N ALA A 26 22.32 6.29 -1.55
CA ALA A 26 22.36 5.31 -0.46
C ALA A 26 20.96 4.97 0.10
N ALA A 27 19.93 5.78 -0.16
CA ALA A 27 18.55 5.50 0.27
C ALA A 27 17.73 4.70 -0.76
N ALA A 28 18.21 4.57 -2.00
CA ALA A 28 17.38 4.17 -3.15
C ALA A 28 17.45 2.69 -3.56
N LYS A 29 18.18 1.82 -2.85
CA LYS A 29 18.27 0.38 -3.19
C LYS A 29 17.85 -0.56 -2.06
N ARG A 30 16.82 -0.20 -1.28
CA ARG A 30 16.07 -1.22 -0.53
C ARG A 30 15.25 -2.04 -1.53
N LYS A 31 15.87 -3.07 -2.13
CA LYS A 31 15.19 -3.99 -3.04
C LYS A 31 14.13 -4.73 -2.24
N LYS A 32 12.88 -4.28 -2.38
CA LYS A 32 11.69 -4.93 -1.82
C LYS A 32 11.46 -6.23 -2.58
N MET A 33 11.62 -7.36 -1.90
CA MET A 33 11.37 -8.69 -2.48
C MET A 33 9.97 -9.15 -2.07
N MET A 34 9.17 -9.60 -3.03
CA MET A 34 7.91 -10.29 -2.73
C MET A 34 8.20 -11.75 -2.41
N VAL A 35 7.74 -12.20 -1.24
CA VAL A 35 7.88 -13.57 -0.76
C VAL A 35 6.48 -14.10 -0.46
N LYS A 36 6.24 -15.38 -0.77
CA LYS A 36 5.02 -16.06 -0.33
C LYS A 36 5.20 -16.57 1.09
N GLU A 37 4.28 -16.21 1.97
CA GLU A 37 4.20 -16.75 3.33
C GLU A 37 2.91 -17.56 3.47
N ARG A 38 2.97 -18.60 4.31
CA ARG A 38 1.78 -19.38 4.69
C ARG A 38 1.15 -18.71 5.90
N LEU A 39 -0.15 -18.49 5.85
CA LEU A 39 -0.93 -18.02 6.98
C LEU A 39 -1.32 -19.19 7.87
N THR A 40 -1.40 -18.95 9.19
CA THR A 40 -2.00 -19.93 10.10
C THR A 40 -3.51 -19.98 9.92
N THR A 41 -4.14 -21.07 10.36
CA THR A 41 -5.60 -21.23 10.30
C THR A 41 -6.32 -20.11 11.06
N GLU A 42 -5.79 -19.71 12.22
CA GLU A 42 -6.36 -18.65 13.06
C GLU A 42 -6.29 -17.28 12.37
N GLU A 43 -5.15 -16.95 11.75
CA GLU A 43 -4.99 -15.71 10.99
C GLU A 43 -5.97 -15.65 9.81
N VAL A 44 -6.14 -16.78 9.11
CA VAL A 44 -7.09 -16.85 8.01
C VAL A 44 -8.52 -16.71 8.51
N GLU A 45 -8.94 -17.45 9.54
CA GLU A 45 -10.30 -17.32 10.07
C GLU A 45 -10.58 -15.91 10.62
N GLN A 46 -9.59 -15.26 11.23
CA GLN A 46 -9.72 -13.85 11.64
C GLN A 46 -9.96 -12.93 10.44
N LEU A 47 -9.23 -13.12 9.34
CA LEU A 47 -9.44 -12.35 8.09
C LEU A 47 -10.79 -12.65 7.45
N LEU A 48 -11.24 -13.90 7.52
CA LEU A 48 -12.51 -14.36 6.94
C LEU A 48 -13.73 -14.09 7.84
N SER A 49 -13.51 -13.65 9.08
CA SER A 49 -14.57 -13.23 10.00
C SER A 49 -15.28 -11.95 9.53
N PHE A 50 -14.60 -11.12 8.74
CA PHE A 50 -15.18 -9.90 8.20
C PHE A 50 -16.08 -10.24 7.01
N VAL A 51 -17.39 -10.34 7.25
CA VAL A 51 -18.36 -10.57 6.19
C VAL A 51 -18.97 -9.22 5.78
N PRO A 52 -18.73 -8.74 4.54
CA PRO A 52 -19.36 -7.52 4.07
C PRO A 52 -20.88 -7.71 4.04
N ARG A 53 -21.60 -6.79 4.70
CA ARG A 53 -23.07 -6.77 4.65
C ARG A 53 -23.52 -6.13 3.34
N PRO A 54 -24.44 -6.76 2.59
CA PRO A 54 -25.01 -6.12 1.41
C PRO A 54 -25.84 -4.90 1.80
N PHE A 55 -25.84 -3.90 0.94
CA PHE A 55 -26.76 -2.77 1.01
C PHE A 55 -28.18 -3.25 0.72
N PRO A 56 -29.20 -2.74 1.44
CA PRO A 56 -30.58 -3.07 1.15
C PRO A 56 -30.97 -2.54 -0.23
N LEU A 57 -31.57 -3.41 -1.05
CA LEU A 57 -32.24 -3.00 -2.28
C LEU A 57 -33.46 -2.16 -1.92
N ARG A 58 -33.70 -1.07 -2.66
CA ARG A 58 -34.80 -0.12 -2.42
C ARG A 58 -36.02 -0.43 -3.30
N ASP A 59 -36.35 -1.71 -3.43
CA ASP A 59 -37.44 -2.15 -4.29
C ASP A 59 -38.79 -1.57 -3.82
N GLY A 60 -39.59 -1.07 -4.75
CA GLY A 60 -40.99 -0.70 -4.51
C GLY A 60 -41.22 0.70 -3.94
N LYS A 61 -40.23 1.59 -3.97
CA LYS A 61 -40.46 3.00 -3.64
C LYS A 61 -41.31 3.67 -4.74
N PRO A 62 -42.43 4.33 -4.41
CA PRO A 62 -43.21 5.05 -5.41
C PRO A 62 -42.39 6.16 -6.04
N ARG A 63 -42.59 6.39 -7.35
CA ARG A 63 -41.91 7.48 -8.05
C ARG A 63 -42.35 8.83 -7.52
N SER A 64 -41.39 9.76 -7.48
CA SER A 64 -41.65 11.16 -7.19
C SER A 64 -42.34 11.81 -8.39
N ASP A 65 -43.13 12.85 -8.15
CA ASP A 65 -43.64 13.72 -9.22
C ASP A 65 -42.53 14.56 -9.86
N ASP A 66 -41.40 14.71 -9.17
CA ASP A 66 -40.21 15.41 -9.63
C ASP A 66 -39.29 14.47 -10.43
N PRO A 67 -39.02 14.75 -11.72
CA PRO A 67 -38.16 13.92 -12.56
C PRO A 67 -36.70 13.88 -12.08
N ASP A 68 -36.18 14.97 -11.51
CA ASP A 68 -34.78 15.06 -11.06
C ASP A 68 -34.55 14.14 -9.85
N ILE A 69 -35.57 14.03 -8.99
CA ILE A 69 -35.55 13.09 -7.84
C ILE A 69 -35.55 11.64 -8.33
N ASN A 70 -36.31 11.34 -9.38
CA ASN A 70 -36.35 9.99 -9.94
C ASN A 70 -35.00 9.59 -10.57
N GLU A 71 -34.33 10.50 -11.28
CA GLU A 71 -33.00 10.24 -11.85
C GLU A 71 -31.95 10.00 -10.74
N ALA A 72 -32.03 10.76 -9.65
CA ALA A 72 -31.15 10.57 -8.50
C ALA A 72 -31.40 9.22 -7.80
N GLU A 73 -32.65 8.79 -7.63
CA GLU A 73 -32.97 7.48 -7.04
C GLU A 73 -32.55 6.33 -7.97
N ASP A 74 -32.74 6.44 -9.29
CA ASP A 74 -32.27 5.43 -10.26
C ASP A 74 -30.73 5.29 -10.22
N LEU A 75 -29.99 6.40 -10.04
CA LEU A 75 -28.54 6.37 -9.85
C LEU A 75 -28.14 5.66 -8.55
N ILE A 76 -28.86 5.95 -7.45
CA ILE A 76 -28.62 5.31 -6.14
C ILE A 76 -28.84 3.79 -6.25
N ASP A 77 -29.90 3.36 -6.91
CA ASP A 77 -30.21 1.94 -7.09
C ASP A 77 -29.12 1.23 -7.91
N SER A 78 -28.65 1.85 -9.00
CA SER A 78 -27.52 1.34 -9.78
C SER A 78 -26.25 1.19 -8.94
N ILE A 79 -25.93 2.18 -8.10
CA ILE A 79 -24.77 2.13 -7.20
C ILE A 79 -24.93 1.00 -6.16
N VAL A 80 -26.12 0.84 -5.57
CA VAL A 80 -26.40 -0.24 -4.60
C VAL A 80 -26.20 -1.61 -5.24
N VAL A 81 -26.70 -1.82 -6.45
CA VAL A 81 -26.51 -3.07 -7.21
C VAL A 81 -25.01 -3.33 -7.45
N LEU A 82 -24.26 -2.32 -7.87
CA LEU A 82 -22.82 -2.44 -8.10
C LEU A 82 -22.07 -2.78 -6.80
N LEU A 83 -22.35 -2.09 -5.70
CA LEU A 83 -21.74 -2.36 -4.40
C LEU A 83 -22.05 -3.79 -3.92
N ASN A 84 -23.29 -4.25 -4.09
CA ASN A 84 -23.68 -5.62 -3.73
C ASN A 84 -23.01 -6.68 -4.60
N SER A 85 -22.74 -6.38 -5.88
CA SER A 85 -21.99 -7.28 -6.75
C SER A 85 -20.55 -7.48 -6.27
N ASN A 86 -19.92 -6.43 -5.72
CA ASN A 86 -18.58 -6.51 -5.13
C ASN A 86 -18.57 -7.34 -3.84
N THR A 87 -19.61 -7.22 -3.01
CA THR A 87 -19.81 -8.10 -1.83
C THR A 87 -19.79 -9.57 -2.24
N GLN A 88 -20.43 -9.94 -3.36
CA GLN A 88 -20.41 -11.32 -3.87
C GLN A 88 -19.01 -11.80 -4.27
N VAL A 89 -18.18 -10.92 -4.84
CA VAL A 89 -16.78 -11.26 -5.17
C VAL A 89 -16.00 -11.58 -3.90
N ILE A 90 -16.15 -10.76 -2.85
CA ILE A 90 -15.48 -10.98 -1.56
C ILE A 90 -15.95 -12.30 -0.94
N LEU A 91 -17.24 -12.57 -0.89
CA LEU A 91 -17.79 -13.82 -0.35
C LEU A 91 -17.25 -15.05 -1.08
N ARG A 92 -17.15 -15.00 -2.42
CA ARG A 92 -16.56 -16.08 -3.21
C ARG A 92 -15.08 -16.27 -2.91
N ALA A 93 -14.32 -15.17 -2.75
CA ALA A 93 -12.92 -15.25 -2.38
C ALA A 93 -12.73 -15.87 -0.98
N GLN A 94 -13.59 -15.50 -0.02
CA GLN A 94 -13.60 -16.09 1.32
C GLN A 94 -13.92 -17.59 1.29
N ALA A 95 -14.93 -18.00 0.52
CA ALA A 95 -15.27 -19.41 0.35
C ALA A 95 -14.10 -20.22 -0.24
N ARG A 96 -13.39 -19.66 -1.23
CA ARG A 96 -12.19 -20.28 -1.80
C ARG A 96 -11.08 -20.44 -0.77
N ALA A 97 -10.80 -19.40 0.02
CA ALA A 97 -9.79 -19.46 1.07
C ALA A 97 -10.10 -20.55 2.11
N ARG A 98 -11.37 -20.71 2.50
CA ARG A 98 -11.81 -21.81 3.38
C ARG A 98 -11.60 -23.18 2.74
N GLU A 99 -11.90 -23.33 1.45
CA GLU A 99 -11.67 -24.60 0.77
C GLU A 99 -10.18 -24.92 0.63
N GLU A 100 -9.33 -23.91 0.42
CA GLU A 100 -7.87 -24.11 0.43
C GLU A 100 -7.36 -24.54 1.81
N LEU A 101 -7.83 -23.94 2.90
CA LEU A 101 -7.54 -24.43 4.24
C LEU A 101 -7.99 -25.88 4.43
N ARG A 102 -9.20 -26.24 3.96
CA ARG A 102 -9.76 -27.58 4.10
C ARG A 102 -8.97 -28.64 3.33
N THR A 103 -8.46 -28.30 2.15
CA THR A 103 -7.83 -29.25 1.22
C THR A 103 -6.30 -29.27 1.31
N LYS A 104 -5.67 -28.13 1.51
CA LYS A 104 -4.20 -27.97 1.57
C LYS A 104 -3.69 -27.79 3.00
N GLY A 105 -4.54 -27.34 3.93
CA GLY A 105 -4.16 -27.02 5.31
C GLY A 105 -3.55 -25.63 5.51
N TYR A 106 -3.42 -24.81 4.45
CA TYR A 106 -2.84 -23.47 4.52
C TYR A 106 -3.32 -22.56 3.38
N VAL A 107 -3.17 -21.24 3.56
CA VAL A 107 -3.36 -20.21 2.52
C VAL A 107 -2.07 -19.43 2.34
N GLU A 108 -1.71 -19.11 1.10
CA GLU A 108 -0.52 -18.30 0.79
C GLU A 108 -0.86 -16.81 0.67
N ARG A 109 -0.02 -15.94 1.25
CA ARG A 109 -0.07 -14.48 1.07
C ARG A 109 1.25 -13.98 0.52
N TRP A 110 1.18 -13.05 -0.41
CA TRP A 110 2.36 -12.31 -0.86
C TRP A 110 2.70 -11.19 0.12
N VAL A 111 3.93 -11.18 0.61
CA VAL A 111 4.44 -10.19 1.57
C VAL A 111 5.68 -9.56 0.99
N THR A 112 5.81 -8.25 1.19
CA THR A 112 7.01 -7.53 0.79
C THR A 112 7.98 -7.50 1.95
N LYS A 113 9.14 -8.15 1.81
CA LYS A 113 10.23 -8.08 2.79
C LYS A 113 11.33 -7.15 2.29
N SER A 114 11.84 -6.32 3.19
CA SER A 114 13.11 -5.63 2.99
C SER A 114 14.25 -6.61 3.24
N SER A 115 15.20 -6.73 2.32
CA SER A 115 16.39 -7.57 2.52
C SER A 115 17.21 -7.02 3.69
N ALA A 116 17.35 -7.81 4.75
CA ALA A 116 18.17 -7.52 5.92
C ALA A 116 19.66 -7.73 5.60
N ALA A 117 20.25 -6.88 4.77
CA ALA A 117 21.70 -6.90 4.57
C ALA A 117 22.47 -6.22 5.73
N ASP A 118 21.82 -5.44 6.61
CA ASP A 118 22.49 -4.69 7.68
C ASP A 118 21.65 -4.56 8.96
N ALA A 119 21.14 -5.68 9.51
CA ALA A 119 20.47 -5.66 10.83
C ALA A 119 21.44 -5.87 12.02
N ASP A 120 22.72 -6.12 11.76
CA ASP A 120 23.72 -6.41 12.81
C ASP A 120 24.51 -5.18 13.28
N ALA A 121 24.24 -3.97 12.78
CA ALA A 121 25.03 -2.79 13.13
C ALA A 121 24.53 -2.01 14.35
N ASP A 122 23.26 -2.17 14.77
CA ASP A 122 22.67 -1.33 15.82
C ASP A 122 22.75 -1.92 17.24
N GLU A 123 23.11 -3.20 17.42
CA GLU A 123 23.18 -3.83 18.76
C GLU A 123 24.55 -3.67 19.44
N MET A 124 25.57 -3.14 18.76
CA MET A 124 26.93 -2.99 19.30
C MET A 124 27.20 -1.61 19.95
N GLN A 125 26.27 -0.65 19.92
CA GLN A 125 26.48 0.68 20.53
C GLN A 125 25.80 0.89 21.89
N ALA A 126 25.04 -0.09 22.41
CA ALA A 126 24.38 0.02 23.70
C ALA A 126 25.26 -0.38 24.91
N SER A 127 26.59 -0.37 24.75
CA SER A 127 27.51 -0.78 25.84
C SER A 127 28.74 0.13 25.95
N THR A 128 28.57 1.45 25.83
CA THR A 128 29.50 2.44 26.43
C THR A 128 28.75 3.72 26.77
N ALA A 129 28.20 3.80 27.99
CA ALA A 129 28.00 5.04 28.75
C ALA A 129 27.86 4.70 30.23
#